data_AF-A0A7X2IDV9-F1
#
_entry.id   AF-A0A7X2IDV9-F1
#
_cell.length_a   1.000
_cell.length_b   1.000
_cell.length_c   1.000
_cell.angle_alpha   90.00
_cell.angle_beta   90.00
_cell.angle_gamma   90.00
#
_symmetry.space_group_name_H-M   'P 1'
#
loop_
_entity.id
_entity.type
_entity.pdbx_description
1 polymer ?
#
loop_
_entity_poly.entity_id
_entity_poly.type
_entity_poly.pdbx_seq_one_letter_code
_entity_poly.pdbx_strand_id
1 'polypeptide(L)' 'MPEIIDAHRITGEDCFLVRILVEEMAQLEAAIDTLAKFGPVTTSVILAS' A
#
# COMPACT_ATOMS: atom_id res chain seq x y z
N MET A 1 0.05 10.14 6.02
CA MET A 1 0.65 8.80 6.03
C MET A 1 2.12 8.97 5.68
N PRO A 2 2.99 9.17 6.68
CA PRO A 2 4.43 9.33 6.45
C PRO A 2 5.08 8.06 5.87
N GLU A 3 4.42 6.91 6.00
CA GLU A 3 4.91 5.65 5.44
C GLU A 3 4.77 5.56 3.91
N ILE A 4 3.93 6.39 3.28
CA ILE A 4 3.75 6.38 1.83
C ILE A 4 4.90 7.16 1.17
N ILE A 5 5.77 6.43 0.47
CA ILE A 5 6.89 7.01 -0.28
C ILE A 5 6.52 7.32 -1.72
N ASP A 6 5.50 6.64 -2.26
CA ASP A 6 5.04 6.88 -3.63
C ASP A 6 3.57 6.50 -3.79
N ALA A 7 2.88 7.24 -4.65
CA ALA A 7 1.49 6.99 -5.01
C ALA A 7 1.28 7.34 -6.48
N HIS A 8 1.10 6.32 -7.31
CA HIS A 8 0.84 6.46 -8.73
C HIS A 8 -0.62 6.14 -9.03
N ARG A 9 -1.29 7.07 -9.70
CA ARG A 9 -2.58 6.77 -10.31
C ARG A 9 -2.33 6.09 -11.65
N ILE A 10 -2.87 4.89 -11.81
CA ILE A 10 -2.69 4.08 -13.01
C ILE A 10 -4.04 3.82 -13.67
N THR A 11 -3.99 3.44 -14.94
CA THR A 11 -5.15 2.97 -15.69
C THR A 11 -5.02 1.46 -15.85
N GLY A 12 -5.98 0.70 -15.32
CA GLY A 12 -5.92 -0.77 -15.30
C GLY A 12 -6.97 -1.35 -14.37
N GLU A 13 -6.70 -2.54 -13.82
CA GLU A 13 -7.56 -3.21 -12.83
C GLU A 13 -7.56 -2.46 -11.49
N ASP A 14 -6.38 -2.02 -11.04
CA ASP A 14 -6.24 -1.19 -9.85
C ASP A 14 -6.29 0.31 -10.18
N CYS A 15 -6.91 1.11 -9.31
CA CYS A 15 -6.99 2.56 -9.47
C CYS A 15 -5.71 3.29 -9.04
N PHE A 16 -4.97 2.72 -8.08
CA PHE A 16 -3.78 3.31 -7.47
C PHE A 16 -2.76 2.24 -7.13
N LEU A 17 -1.49 2.53 -7.45
CA LEU A 17 -0.34 1.80 -6.96
C LEU A 17 0.35 2.66 -5.89
N VAL A 18 0.39 2.17 -4.66
CA VAL A 18 0.98 2.89 -3.53
C VAL A 18 2.19 2.10 -3.02
N ARG A 19 3.34 2.76 -2.92
CA ARG A 19 4.54 2.19 -2.28
C ARG A 19 4.65 2.74 -0.88
N ILE A 20 4.77 1.83 0.07
CA ILE A 20 4.79 2.14 1.50
C ILE A 20 6.06 1.54 2.09
N LEU A 21 6.80 2.34 2.86
CA LEU A 21 7.93 1.89 3.65
C LEU A 21 7.49 1.80 5.11
N VAL A 22 7.58 0.60 5.67
CA VAL A 22 7.20 0.31 7.05
C VAL A 22 8.38 -0.31 7.78
N GLU A 23 8.52 -0.01 9.07
CA GLU A 23 9.56 -0.62 9.91
C GLU A 23 9.06 -1.94 10.52
N GLU A 24 7.75 -2.04 10.78
CA GLU A 24 7.10 -3.22 11.36
C GLU A 24 5.84 -3.65 10.61
N MET A 25 5.53 -4.95 10.67
CA MET A 25 4.34 -5.52 10.01
C MET A 25 3.03 -4.92 10.55
N ALA A 26 2.98 -4.52 11.83
CA ALA A 26 1.80 -3.88 12.40
C ALA A 26 1.45 -2.55 11.71
N GLN A 27 2.45 -1.80 11.22
CA GLN A 27 2.24 -0.57 10.45
C GLN A 27 1.69 -0.89 9.05
N LEU A 28 2.15 -1.98 8.43
CA LEU A 28 1.61 -2.45 7.16
C LEU A 28 0.14 -2.81 7.30
N GLU A 29 -0.22 -3.56 8.33
CA GLU A 29 -1.62 -3.93 8.61
C GLU A 29 -2.49 -2.68 8.81
N ALA A 30 -2.01 -1.69 9.57
CA ALA A 30 -2.74 -0.43 9.76
C ALA A 30 -2.93 0.36 8.46
N ALA A 31 -1.92 0.37 7.58
CA ALA A 31 -2.01 1.00 6.27
C ALA A 31 -3.00 0.26 5.36
N ILE A 32 -2.96 -1.08 5.34
CA ILE A 32 -3.91 -1.91 4.59
C ILE A 32 -5.33 -1.68 5.09
N ASP A 33 -5.58 -1.70 6.41
CA ASP A 33 -6.91 -1.46 6.99
C ASP A 33 -7.46 -0.08 6.62
N THR A 34 -6.58 0.92 6.61
CA THR A 34 -6.94 2.28 6.18
C THR A 34 -7.30 2.33 4.70
N LEU A 35 -6.53 1.66 3.84
CA LEU A 35 -6.79 1.60 2.39
C LEU A 35 -8.02 0.74 2.06
N ALA A 36 -8.28 -0.31 2.85
CA ALA A 36 -9.41 -1.22 2.69
C ALA A 36 -10.77 -0.51 2.84
N LYS A 37 -10.79 0.63 3.53
CA LYS A 37 -11.98 1.50 3.63
C LYS A 37 -12.39 2.13 2.30
N PHE A 38 -11.46 2.24 1.35
CA PHE A 38 -11.71 2.82 0.03
C PHE A 38 -12.06 1.77 -1.02
N GLY A 39 -11.81 0.49 -0.76
CA GLY A 39 -12.07 -0.60 -1.69
C GLY A 39 -11.20 -1.82 -1.43
N PRO A 40 -11.28 -2.86 -2.28
CA PRO A 40 -10.39 -4.01 -2.20
C PRO A 40 -8.93 -3.57 -2.42
N VAL A 41 -8.02 -4.06 -1.59
CA VAL A 41 -6.59 -3.72 -1.63
C VAL A 41 -5.77 -4.97 -1.90
N THR A 42 -4.98 -4.93 -2.96
CA THR A 42 -3.98 -5.95 -3.25
C THR A 42 -2.65 -5.55 -2.62
N THR A 43 -2.11 -6.36 -1.72
CA THR A 43 -0.85 -6.07 -1.04
C THR A 43 0.25 -6.98 -1.58
N SER A 44 1.40 -6.41 -1.94
CA SER A 44 2.60 -7.15 -2.33
C SER A 44 3.78 -6.70 -1.49
N VAL A 45 4.48 -7.67 -0.89
CA VAL A 45 5.68 -7.41 -0.07
C VAL A 45 6.92 -7.78 -0.86
N ILE A 46 7.89 -6.88 -0.92
CA ILE A 46 9.17 -7.12 -1.58
C ILE A 46 10.07 -7.90 -0.62
N LEU A 47 10.37 -9.15 -0.95
CA LEU A 47 11.23 -10.02 -0.13
C LEU A 47 12.72 -9.73 -0.31
N ALA A 48 13.14 -9.30 -1.52
CA ALA A 48 14.52 -8.96 -1.86
C ALA A 48 14.55 -7.99 -3.06
N SER A 49 15.61 -7.17 -3.17
CA SER A 49 15.87 -6.24 -4.29
C SER A 49 17.31 -6.31 -4.74
#